data_AF-A0A661GPR5-F1
#
_entry.id   AF-A0A661GPR5-F1
#
_cell.length_a   1.000
_cell.length_b   1.000
_cell.length_c   1.000
_cell.angle_alpha   90.00
_cell.angle_beta   90.00
_cell.angle_gamma   90.00
#
_symmetry.space_group_name_H-M   'P 1'
#
loop_
_entity.id
_entity.type
_entity.pdbx_description
1 polymer ?
#
loop_
_entity_poly.entity_id
_entity_poly.type
_entity_poly.pdbx_seq_one_letter_code
_entity_poly.pdbx_strand_id
1 'polypeptide(L)'
;IVRRGIYRAAETVAKDGRKQTMVTDVVNGIREVSLYELTQNNNQIKGERASELADAMELFCDGFTGELFNQEGEYWPETDITVVDLAYLAREGYETELAVAYTGLMNTINNLVEKYEYDPRPTIVLTEGAYHY
;
A
#
# COMPACT_ATOMS: atom_id res chain seq x y z
N ILE A 1 17.59 1.27 -0.79
CA ILE A 1 16.79 2.48 -0.50
C ILE A 1 15.46 2.03 0.12
N VAL A 2 14.56 1.43 -0.66
CA VAL A 2 13.20 0.99 -0.24
C VAL A 2 13.16 0.26 1.11
N ARG A 3 13.87 -0.88 1.26
CA ARG A 3 13.89 -1.65 2.52
C ARG A 3 14.28 -0.80 3.73
N ARG A 4 15.25 0.09 3.59
CA ARG A 4 15.72 0.95 4.68
C ARG A 4 14.68 2.04 4.99
N GLY A 5 14.04 2.60 3.97
CA GLY A 5 12.95 3.56 4.13
C GLY A 5 11.76 2.96 4.89
N ILE A 6 11.31 1.76 4.49
CA ILE A 6 10.24 1.02 5.18
C ILE A 6 10.61 0.73 6.64
N TYR A 7 11.86 0.33 6.90
CA TYR A 7 12.30 0.09 8.28
C TYR A 7 12.28 1.35 9.14
N ARG A 8 12.74 2.49 8.60
CA ARG A 8 12.68 3.78 9.31
C ARG A 8 11.25 4.23 9.56
N ALA A 9 10.37 4.07 8.57
CA ALA A 9 8.95 4.35 8.72
C ALA A 9 8.33 3.55 9.87
N ALA A 10 8.57 2.23 9.91
CA ALA A 10 8.09 1.35 10.97
C ALA A 10 8.67 1.73 12.35
N GLU A 11 9.95 2.11 12.41
CA GLU A 11 10.59 2.56 13.65
C GLU A 11 9.95 3.86 14.19
N THR A 12 9.69 4.82 13.31
CA THR A 12 9.00 6.08 13.66
C THR A 12 7.59 5.82 14.16
N VAL A 13 6.80 5.04 13.41
CA VAL A 13 5.43 4.66 13.77
C VAL A 13 5.38 3.97 15.14
N ALA A 14 6.33 3.06 15.40
CA ALA A 14 6.42 2.37 16.67
C ALA A 14 6.79 3.32 17.83
N LYS A 15 7.69 4.28 17.61
CA LYS A 15 8.04 5.33 18.60
C LYS A 15 6.86 6.24 18.90
N ASP A 16 6.04 6.54 17.91
CA ASP A 16 4.80 7.33 18.06
C ASP A 16 3.68 6.56 18.75
N GLY A 17 3.87 5.26 19.05
CA GLY A 17 2.85 4.39 19.65
C GLY A 17 1.71 3.99 18.69
N ARG A 18 1.85 4.27 17.40
CA ARG A 18 0.91 3.87 16.36
C ARG A 18 1.14 2.41 15.95
N LYS A 19 0.08 1.74 15.51
CA LYS A 19 0.13 0.31 15.12
C LYS A 19 0.28 0.09 13.62
N GLN A 20 -0.09 1.08 12.81
CA GLN A 20 -0.11 0.97 11.36
C GLN A 20 0.82 2.00 10.74
N THR A 21 1.62 1.56 9.77
CA THR A 21 2.49 2.42 8.97
C THR A 21 1.71 2.91 7.76
N MET A 22 1.63 4.22 7.59
CA MET A 22 0.95 4.86 6.46
C MET A 22 1.92 5.09 5.30
N VAL A 23 1.40 5.43 4.11
CA VAL A 23 2.24 5.72 2.94
C VAL A 23 3.14 6.92 3.22
N THR A 24 2.62 7.97 3.88
CA THR A 24 3.40 9.14 4.30
C THR A 24 4.58 8.76 5.20
N ASP A 25 4.41 7.78 6.10
CA ASP A 25 5.51 7.32 6.94
C ASP A 25 6.63 6.70 6.09
N VAL A 26 6.27 5.93 5.06
CA VAL A 26 7.23 5.32 4.12
C VAL A 26 7.93 6.39 3.28
N VAL A 27 7.21 7.38 2.77
CA VAL A 27 7.76 8.53 2.05
C VAL A 27 8.79 9.25 2.92
N ASN A 28 8.43 9.57 4.17
CA ASN A 28 9.33 10.21 5.12
C ASN A 28 10.56 9.34 5.42
N GLY A 29 10.37 8.05 5.65
CA GLY A 29 11.48 7.11 5.86
C GLY A 29 12.44 7.06 4.66
N ILE A 30 11.94 7.11 3.42
CA ILE A 30 12.77 7.18 2.21
C ILE A 30 13.48 8.54 2.10
N ARG A 31 12.82 9.65 2.42
CA ARG A 31 13.44 11.00 2.45
C ARG A 31 14.59 11.08 3.45
N GLU A 32 14.45 10.47 4.63
CA GLU A 32 15.54 10.40 5.58
C GLU A 32 16.71 9.54 5.07
N VAL A 33 16.43 8.49 4.30
CA VAL A 33 17.48 7.69 3.64
C VAL A 33 18.19 8.53 2.58
N SER A 34 17.45 9.32 1.80
CA SER A 34 18.02 10.27 0.83
C SER A 34 18.99 11.24 1.53
N LEU A 35 18.52 11.92 2.58
CA LEU A 35 19.31 12.88 3.33
C LEU A 35 20.59 12.26 3.93
N TYR A 36 20.47 11.03 4.47
CA TYR A 36 21.62 10.31 5.00
C TYR A 36 22.66 9.98 3.91
N GLU A 37 22.21 9.51 2.74
CA GLU A 37 23.13 9.18 1.64
C GLU A 37 23.81 10.43 1.09
N LEU A 38 23.10 11.56 0.98
CA LEU A 38 23.66 12.84 0.51
C LEU A 38 24.66 13.45 1.50
N THR A 39 24.36 13.41 2.79
CA THR A 39 25.13 14.16 3.80
C THR A 39 26.20 13.33 4.50
N GLN A 40 25.92 12.07 4.84
CA GLN A 40 26.81 11.24 5.66
C GLN A 40 27.67 10.30 4.81
N ASN A 41 27.07 9.68 3.79
CA ASN A 41 27.79 8.77 2.90
C ASN A 41 28.41 9.47 1.69
N ASN A 42 28.11 10.75 1.48
CA ASN A 42 28.52 11.53 0.30
C ASN A 42 28.22 10.78 -1.02
N ASN A 43 27.09 10.08 -1.08
CA ASN A 43 26.66 9.26 -2.22
C ASN A 43 25.50 9.95 -2.95
N GLN A 44 25.86 10.85 -3.86
CA GLN A 44 24.90 11.65 -4.61
C GLN A 44 23.91 10.80 -5.41
N ILE A 45 24.40 9.77 -6.13
CA ILE A 45 23.56 8.90 -6.96
C ILE A 45 22.49 8.17 -6.14
N LYS A 46 22.84 7.63 -4.97
CA LYS A 46 21.86 6.94 -4.12
C LYS A 46 20.90 7.92 -3.44
N GLY A 47 21.39 9.10 -3.06
CA GLY A 47 20.57 10.15 -2.46
C GLY A 47 19.50 10.65 -3.42
N GLU A 48 19.90 11.10 -4.62
CA GLU A 48 18.99 11.61 -5.64
C GLU A 48 17.93 10.56 -6.03
N ARG A 49 18.35 9.30 -6.28
CA ARG A 49 17.41 8.19 -6.54
C ARG A 49 16.42 7.93 -5.40
N ALA A 50 16.84 8.14 -4.16
CA ALA A 50 15.93 8.00 -3.02
C ALA A 50 14.94 9.17 -2.96
N SER A 51 15.38 10.39 -3.30
CA SER A 51 14.49 11.54 -3.42
C SER A 51 13.43 11.33 -4.48
N GLU A 52 13.84 10.95 -5.70
CA GLU A 52 12.92 10.69 -6.82
C GLU A 52 11.88 9.62 -6.47
N LEU A 53 12.30 8.56 -5.77
CA LEU A 53 11.39 7.51 -5.31
C LEU A 53 10.39 8.04 -4.27
N ALA A 54 10.85 8.88 -3.33
CA ALA A 54 9.96 9.47 -2.34
C ALA A 54 8.91 10.37 -3.00
N ASP A 55 9.31 11.19 -3.97
CA ASP A 55 8.41 12.10 -4.69
C ASP A 55 7.39 11.31 -5.54
N ALA A 56 7.81 10.20 -6.15
CA ALA A 56 6.89 9.31 -6.86
C ALA A 56 5.88 8.63 -5.91
N MET A 57 6.31 8.24 -4.71
CA MET A 57 5.42 7.65 -3.70
C MET A 57 4.49 8.68 -3.05
N GLU A 58 4.87 9.95 -2.99
CA GLU A 58 4.05 11.03 -2.41
C GLU A 58 2.73 11.24 -3.17
N LEU A 59 2.65 10.81 -4.43
CA LEU A 59 1.41 10.78 -5.20
C LEU A 59 0.28 9.97 -4.52
N PHE A 60 0.62 9.07 -3.60
CA PHE A 60 -0.34 8.28 -2.83
C PHE A 60 -0.68 8.87 -1.46
N CYS A 61 -0.19 10.07 -1.13
CA CYS A 61 -0.44 10.71 0.17
C CYS A 61 -1.59 11.72 0.13
N ASP A 62 -1.89 12.30 -1.04
CA ASP A 62 -2.79 13.44 -1.18
C ASP A 62 -3.95 13.15 -2.15
N GLY A 63 -5.02 13.95 -2.07
CA GLY A 63 -6.19 13.81 -2.92
C GLY A 63 -6.89 12.45 -2.76
N PHE A 64 -7.49 11.95 -3.84
CA PHE A 64 -8.24 10.70 -3.83
C PHE A 64 -7.36 9.47 -3.50
N THR A 65 -6.12 9.43 -4.02
CA THR A 65 -5.17 8.35 -3.72
C THR A 65 -4.73 8.36 -2.27
N GLY A 66 -4.54 9.55 -1.68
CA GLY A 66 -4.32 9.73 -0.25
C GLY A 66 -5.47 9.19 0.59
N GLU A 67 -6.70 9.58 0.26
CA GLU A 67 -7.89 9.07 0.93
C GLU A 67 -8.02 7.55 0.82
N LEU A 68 -7.63 6.97 -0.32
CA LEU A 68 -7.76 5.53 -0.55
C LEU A 68 -6.64 4.70 0.12
N PHE A 69 -5.39 5.17 0.07
CA PHE A 69 -4.21 4.36 0.42
C PHE A 69 -3.43 4.86 1.64
N ASN A 70 -3.63 6.10 2.07
CA ASN A 70 -2.86 6.73 3.16
C ASN A 70 -3.72 6.97 4.42
N GLN A 71 -4.59 6.03 4.72
CA GLN A 71 -5.43 6.03 5.92
C GLN A 71 -5.28 4.71 6.69
N GLU A 72 -5.63 4.74 7.97
CA GLU A 72 -5.67 3.52 8.77
C GLU A 72 -6.72 2.56 8.21
N GLY A 73 -6.30 1.30 8.03
CA GLY A 73 -7.16 0.23 7.54
C GLY A 73 -7.81 -0.52 8.69
N GLU A 74 -8.99 -1.07 8.43
CA GLU A 74 -9.64 -2.03 9.30
C GLU A 74 -9.56 -3.43 8.70
N TYR A 75 -9.48 -4.45 9.55
CA TYR A 75 -9.61 -5.84 9.08
C TYR A 75 -11.00 -6.07 8.52
N TRP A 76 -11.10 -6.91 7.48
CA TRP A 76 -12.40 -7.32 6.97
C TRP A 76 -13.23 -7.97 8.07
N PRO A 77 -14.52 -7.61 8.17
CA PRO A 77 -15.39 -8.24 9.15
C PRO A 77 -15.56 -9.73 8.83
N GLU A 78 -15.73 -10.54 9.87
CA GLU A 78 -16.08 -11.96 9.72
C GLU A 78 -17.54 -12.06 9.27
N THR A 79 -17.75 -12.31 7.98
CA THR A 79 -19.06 -12.42 7.33
C THR A 79 -19.07 -13.53 6.28
N ASP A 80 -20.25 -14.05 5.97
CA ASP A 80 -20.40 -15.12 4.97
C ASP A 80 -20.24 -14.61 3.53
N ILE A 81 -20.56 -13.33 3.29
CA ILE A 81 -20.51 -12.72 1.96
C ILE A 81 -19.84 -11.35 2.10
N THR A 82 -18.75 -11.17 1.35
CA THR A 82 -18.05 -9.90 1.18
C THR A 82 -18.20 -9.44 -0.26
N VAL A 83 -18.74 -8.24 -0.45
CA VAL A 83 -18.86 -7.59 -1.76
C VAL A 83 -17.97 -6.36 -1.77
N VAL A 84 -17.09 -6.26 -2.77
CA VAL A 84 -16.20 -5.11 -2.95
C VAL A 84 -16.57 -4.41 -4.24
N ASP A 85 -16.94 -3.13 -4.14
CA ASP A 85 -17.24 -2.29 -5.30
C ASP A 85 -16.01 -1.49 -5.71
N LEU A 86 -15.61 -1.65 -6.97
CA LEU A 86 -14.47 -0.96 -7.60
C LEU A 86 -14.92 -0.07 -8.77
N ALA A 87 -16.22 0.21 -8.93
CA ALA A 87 -16.77 0.92 -10.08
C ALA A 87 -16.14 2.30 -10.30
N TYR A 88 -15.73 2.99 -9.23
CA TYR A 88 -15.02 4.26 -9.36
C TYR A 88 -13.61 4.08 -9.95
N LEU A 89 -12.87 3.07 -9.48
CA LEU A 89 -11.52 2.75 -9.94
C LEU A 89 -11.48 2.12 -11.34
N ALA A 90 -12.60 1.55 -11.80
CA ALA A 90 -12.73 0.97 -13.14
C ALA A 90 -12.80 2.03 -14.26
N ARG A 91 -12.78 3.31 -13.93
CA ARG A 91 -12.83 4.42 -14.90
C ARG A 91 -11.46 4.66 -15.52
N GLU A 92 -11.45 5.15 -16.76
CA GLU A 92 -10.23 5.57 -17.45
C GLU A 92 -9.48 6.64 -16.63
N GLY A 93 -8.16 6.48 -16.53
CA GLY A 93 -7.27 7.35 -15.75
C GLY A 93 -7.03 6.91 -14.31
N TYR A 94 -7.64 5.81 -13.85
CA TYR A 94 -7.43 5.22 -12.51
C TYR A 94 -6.76 3.84 -12.56
N GLU A 95 -6.08 3.52 -13.66
CA GLU A 95 -5.52 2.19 -13.90
C GLU A 95 -4.47 1.81 -12.85
N THR A 96 -3.71 2.80 -12.38
CA THR A 96 -2.67 2.59 -11.37
C THR A 96 -3.30 2.29 -10.02
N GLU A 97 -4.29 3.08 -9.63
CA GLU A 97 -5.04 2.95 -8.39
C GLU A 97 -5.82 1.64 -8.35
N LEU A 98 -6.48 1.27 -9.45
CA LEU A 98 -7.16 0.00 -9.59
C LEU A 98 -6.19 -1.17 -9.43
N ALA A 99 -5.02 -1.12 -10.07
CA ALA A 99 -4.02 -2.18 -9.96
C ALA A 99 -3.50 -2.34 -8.53
N VAL A 100 -3.23 -1.22 -7.83
CA VAL A 100 -2.77 -1.23 -6.43
C VAL A 100 -3.86 -1.77 -5.51
N ALA A 101 -5.09 -1.26 -5.62
CA ALA A 101 -6.22 -1.73 -4.83
C ALA A 101 -6.48 -3.22 -5.06
N TYR A 102 -6.54 -3.67 -6.31
CA TYR A 102 -6.78 -5.07 -6.66
C TYR A 102 -5.69 -6.00 -6.15
N THR A 103 -4.42 -5.58 -6.21
CA THR A 103 -3.31 -6.33 -5.61
C THR A 103 -3.48 -6.50 -4.09
N GLY A 104 -3.88 -5.43 -3.39
CA GLY A 104 -4.18 -5.47 -1.96
C GLY A 104 -5.36 -6.40 -1.62
N LEU A 105 -6.42 -6.35 -2.43
CA LEU A 105 -7.58 -7.24 -2.30
C LEU A 105 -7.19 -8.70 -2.46
N MET A 106 -6.41 -9.04 -3.49
CA MET A 106 -5.96 -10.42 -3.74
C MET A 106 -5.10 -10.94 -2.59
N ASN A 107 -4.21 -10.11 -2.02
CA ASN A 107 -3.46 -10.50 -0.84
C ASN A 107 -4.38 -10.78 0.37
N THR A 108 -5.40 -9.94 0.57
CA THR A 108 -6.37 -10.12 1.66
C THR A 108 -7.19 -11.40 1.46
N ILE A 109 -7.64 -11.65 0.24
CA ILE A 109 -8.37 -12.86 -0.16
C ILE A 109 -7.51 -14.11 0.07
N ASN A 110 -6.24 -14.09 -0.35
CA ASN A 110 -5.33 -15.22 -0.15
C ASN A 110 -5.14 -15.53 1.33
N ASN A 111 -4.89 -14.51 2.16
CA ASN A 111 -4.77 -14.68 3.61
C ASN A 111 -6.06 -15.27 4.23
N LEU A 112 -7.23 -14.88 3.72
CA LEU A 112 -8.51 -15.41 4.18
C LEU A 112 -8.70 -16.86 3.76
N VAL A 113 -8.40 -17.19 2.50
CA VAL A 113 -8.47 -18.57 2.00
C VAL A 113 -7.54 -19.49 2.78
N GLU A 114 -6.30 -19.07 3.04
CA GLU A 114 -5.33 -19.82 3.86
C GLU A 114 -5.84 -20.04 5.29
N LYS A 115 -6.45 -19.02 5.90
CA LYS A 115 -7.04 -19.13 7.25
C LYS A 115 -8.14 -20.20 7.33
N TYR A 116 -8.91 -20.38 6.25
CA TYR A 116 -10.07 -21.28 6.20
C TYR A 116 -9.82 -22.56 5.37
N GLU A 117 -8.56 -22.91 5.06
CA GLU A 117 -8.22 -24.05 4.18
C GLU A 117 -8.80 -25.39 4.67
N TYR A 118 -8.95 -25.56 5.98
CA TYR A 118 -9.50 -26.79 6.58
C TYR A 118 -10.99 -26.72 6.93
N ASP A 119 -11.67 -25.62 6.59
CA ASP A 119 -13.10 -25.48 6.83
C ASP A 119 -13.90 -26.37 5.85
N PRO A 120 -14.94 -27.10 6.31
CA PRO A 120 -15.82 -27.85 5.42
C PRO A 120 -16.60 -26.97 4.42
N ARG A 121 -16.72 -25.67 4.69
CA ARG A 121 -17.37 -24.70 3.78
C ARG A 121 -16.37 -24.20 2.74
N PRO A 122 -16.64 -24.36 1.44
CA PRO A 122 -15.77 -23.82 0.41
C PRO A 122 -15.79 -22.28 0.41
N THR A 123 -14.62 -21.67 0.24
CA THR A 123 -14.51 -20.24 -0.09
C THR A 123 -14.56 -20.08 -1.61
N ILE A 124 -15.50 -19.28 -2.11
CA ILE A 124 -15.66 -19.00 -3.54
C ILE A 124 -15.38 -17.51 -3.76
N VAL A 125 -14.45 -17.22 -4.67
CA VAL A 125 -14.11 -15.85 -5.08
C VAL A 125 -14.59 -15.65 -6.51
N LEU A 126 -15.48 -14.68 -6.70
CA LEU A 126 -15.98 -14.29 -8.02
C LEU A 126 -15.44 -12.91 -8.36
N THR A 127 -14.86 -12.78 -9.55
CA THR A 127 -14.31 -11.52 -10.04
C THR A 127 -14.93 -11.18 -11.38
N GLU A 128 -15.51 -10.00 -11.49
CA GLU A 128 -15.90 -9.43 -12.78
C GLU A 128 -14.72 -8.62 -13.34
N GLY A 129 -14.36 -8.85 -14.61
CA GLY A 129 -13.25 -8.15 -15.26
C GLY A 129 -13.71 -6.88 -15.95
N ALA A 130 -12.82 -5.88 -16.06
CA ALA A 130 -13.07 -4.59 -16.72
C ALA A 130 -13.00 -4.65 -18.27
N TYR A 131 -13.39 -5.77 -18.88
CA TYR A 131 -13.50 -5.86 -20.35
C TYR A 131 -14.91 -5.49 -20.78
N HIS A 132 -15.20 -4.19 -20.82
CA HIS A 132 -16.32 -3.67 -21.60
C HIS A 132 -15.76 -3.08 -22.90
N TYR A 133 -16.19 -3.65 -24.02
CA TYR A 133 -15.85 -3.26 -25.39
C TYR A 133 -16.37 -1.87 -25.75
#